data_AF-A0A660Q2T9-F1
#
_entry.id   AF-A0A660Q2T9-F1
#
_cell.length_a   1.000
_cell.length_b   1.000
_cell.length_c   1.000
_cell.angle_alpha   90.00
_cell.angle_beta   90.00
_cell.angle_gamma   90.00
#
_symmetry.space_group_name_H-M   'P 1'
#
loop_
_entity.id
_entity.type
_entity.pdbx_description
1 polymer ?
#
loop_
_entity_poly.entity_id
_entity_poly.type
_entity_poly.pdbx_seq_one_letter_code
_entity_poly.pdbx_strand_id
1 'polypeptide(L)'
;MAKTANSAGTKTKSVRKGKGKLSTPEARREYQRRYYQMHKEKAKEYQRQYNLTHKKKARGGRGKANFVCPREVVRSTFNTSDIMHAPVEKTLKILEKIISGERLFTM
;
A
#
# COMPACT_ATOMS: atom_id res chain seq x y z
N MET A 1 61.06 60.81 -6.83
CA MET A 1 60.76 59.86 -5.73
C MET A 1 59.35 60.16 -5.20
N ALA A 2 58.66 59.11 -4.73
CA ALA A 2 57.23 58.96 -4.37
C ALA A 2 56.58 60.14 -3.61
N LYS A 3 55.40 60.66 -4.02
CA LYS A 3 54.00 60.21 -3.75
C LYS A 3 53.61 60.11 -2.27
N THR A 4 52.74 61.02 -1.80
CA THR A 4 51.47 60.72 -1.10
C THR A 4 50.65 62.01 -0.95
N ALA A 5 49.52 62.09 -1.66
CA ALA A 5 48.48 63.09 -1.39
C ALA A 5 47.13 62.37 -1.46
N ASN A 6 46.43 62.42 -0.33
CA ASN A 6 45.14 61.77 -0.08
C ASN A 6 44.08 62.23 -1.09
N SER A 7 43.65 61.34 -1.98
CA SER A 7 42.46 61.56 -2.78
C SER A 7 41.23 61.13 -1.97
N ALA A 8 40.52 62.12 -1.42
CA ALA A 8 39.20 61.96 -0.87
C ALA A 8 38.23 61.53 -1.99
N GLY A 9 37.99 60.21 -2.08
CA GLY A 9 37.04 59.63 -3.01
C GLY A 9 35.61 60.06 -2.66
N THR A 10 35.03 60.95 -3.47
CA THR A 10 33.60 61.25 -3.44
C THR A 10 32.83 59.99 -3.82
N LYS A 11 32.16 59.40 -2.83
CA LYS A 11 31.26 58.25 -3.03
C LYS A 11 30.03 58.70 -3.82
N THR A 12 30.08 58.59 -5.14
CA THR A 12 28.88 58.58 -5.97
C THR A 12 28.08 57.31 -5.66
N LYS A 13 26.98 57.46 -4.93
CA LYS A 13 26.00 56.40 -4.71
C LYS A 13 25.37 56.03 -6.06
N SER A 14 25.95 55.07 -6.76
CA SER A 14 25.26 54.43 -7.88
C SER A 14 24.09 53.63 -7.32
N VAL A 15 22.88 54.14 -7.59
CA VAL A 15 21.61 53.52 -7.26
C VAL A 15 21.63 52.11 -7.85
N ARG A 16 21.74 51.10 -6.99
CA ARG A 16 21.56 49.70 -7.37
C ARG A 16 20.14 49.58 -7.91
N LYS A 17 20.04 49.42 -9.23
CA LYS A 17 18.78 49.18 -9.95
C LYS A 17 17.96 48.16 -9.16
N GLY A 18 16.79 48.62 -8.70
CA GLY A 18 15.88 47.86 -7.88
C GLY A 18 15.62 46.49 -8.50
N LYS A 19 15.62 45.47 -7.64
CA LYS A 19 15.25 44.09 -7.96
C LYS A 19 13.98 44.14 -8.81
N GLY A 20 14.09 43.62 -10.04
CA GLY A 20 12.99 43.57 -10.99
C GLY A 20 11.73 43.05 -10.32
N LYS A 21 10.64 43.81 -10.52
CA LYS A 21 9.25 43.57 -10.10
C LYS A 21 9.08 42.27 -9.32
N LEU A 22 9.08 42.39 -8.00
CA LEU A 22 8.85 41.30 -7.07
C LEU A 22 7.65 40.48 -7.57
N SER A 23 7.87 39.20 -7.88
CA SER A 23 6.80 38.21 -7.90
C SER A 23 6.03 38.42 -6.60
N THR A 24 4.78 38.88 -6.71
CA THR A 24 3.96 39.21 -5.55
C THR A 24 3.96 37.99 -4.62
N PRO A 25 3.99 38.18 -3.29
CA PRO A 25 3.84 37.08 -2.34
C PRO A 25 2.69 36.13 -2.71
N GLU A 26 1.67 36.68 -3.36
CA GLU A 26 0.54 35.98 -3.97
C GLU A 26 0.93 35.03 -5.11
N ALA A 27 1.74 35.46 -6.09
CA ALA A 27 2.20 34.61 -7.19
C ALA A 27 3.02 33.40 -6.69
N ARG A 28 3.80 33.58 -5.61
CA ARG A 28 4.50 32.45 -4.94
C ARG A 28 3.50 31.48 -4.30
N ARG A 29 2.47 32.02 -3.65
CA ARG A 29 1.42 31.24 -2.98
C ARG A 29 0.56 30.48 -3.99
N GLU A 30 0.28 31.10 -5.13
CA GLU A 30 -0.49 30.54 -6.21
C GLU A 30 0.28 29.44 -6.94
N TYR A 31 1.57 29.65 -7.21
CA TYR A 31 2.48 28.62 -7.72
C TYR A 31 2.49 27.40 -6.80
N GLN A 32 2.63 27.61 -5.48
CA GLN A 32 2.64 26.53 -4.51
C GLN A 32 1.29 25.78 -4.46
N ARG A 33 0.15 26.49 -4.52
CA ARG A 33 -1.18 25.86 -4.61
C ARG A 33 -1.32 25.01 -5.87
N ARG A 34 -0.96 25.54 -7.04
CA ARG A 34 -1.02 24.82 -8.31
C ARG A 34 -0.13 23.57 -8.29
N TYR A 35 1.07 23.69 -7.73
CA TYR A 35 2.00 22.57 -7.56
C TYR A 35 1.42 21.44 -6.69
N TYR A 36 0.87 21.77 -5.52
CA TYR A 36 0.21 20.77 -4.66
C TYR A 36 -1.04 20.18 -5.31
N GLN A 37 -1.81 20.95 -6.05
CA GLN A 37 -3.03 20.48 -6.70
C GLN A 37 -2.72 19.47 -7.80
N MET A 38 -1.71 19.72 -8.64
CA MET A 38 -1.26 18.79 -9.67
C MET A 38 -0.63 17.51 -9.11
N HIS A 39 -0.14 17.50 -7.87
CA HIS A 39 0.58 16.34 -7.31
C HIS A 39 -0.18 15.59 -6.21
N LYS A 40 -1.29 16.16 -5.73
CA LYS A 40 -2.21 15.52 -4.77
C LYS A 40 -2.80 14.22 -5.33
N GLU A 41 -3.08 14.18 -6.62
CA GLU A 41 -3.66 13.01 -7.28
C GLU A 41 -2.64 11.89 -7.44
N LYS A 42 -1.44 12.20 -7.91
CA LYS A 42 -0.33 11.23 -8.06
C LYS A 42 0.03 10.55 -6.73
N ALA A 43 0.03 11.30 -5.63
CA ALA A 43 0.26 10.74 -4.29
C ALA A 43 -0.88 9.80 -3.84
N LYS A 44 -2.13 10.17 -4.11
CA LYS A 44 -3.30 9.32 -3.80
C LYS A 44 -3.35 8.06 -4.66
N GLU A 45 -2.95 8.16 -5.93
CA GLU A 45 -2.87 7.04 -6.88
C GLU A 45 -1.85 6.01 -6.38
N TYR A 46 -0.65 6.46 -6.00
CA TYR A 46 0.39 5.59 -5.46
C TYR A 46 -0.09 4.87 -4.19
N GLN A 47 -0.75 5.59 -3.28
CA GLN A 47 -1.32 5.00 -2.08
C GLN A 47 -2.45 4.01 -2.39
N ARG A 48 -3.30 4.30 -3.39
CA ARG A 48 -4.35 3.37 -3.84
C ARG A 48 -3.77 2.10 -4.42
N GLN A 49 -2.77 2.21 -5.29
CA GLN A 49 -2.09 1.07 -5.89
C GLN A 49 -1.44 0.21 -4.80
N TYR A 50 -0.72 0.82 -3.86
CA TYR A 50 -0.14 0.11 -2.72
C TYR A 50 -1.21 -0.61 -1.88
N ASN A 51 -2.34 0.05 -1.61
CA ASN A 51 -3.46 -0.56 -0.90
C ASN A 51 -4.12 -1.71 -1.67
N LEU A 52 -4.06 -1.72 -3.01
CA LEU A 52 -4.61 -2.79 -3.85
C LEU A 52 -3.65 -3.97 -3.97
N THR A 53 -2.35 -3.71 -4.15
CA THR A 53 -1.32 -4.74 -4.33
C THR A 53 -0.89 -5.38 -3.02
N HIS A 54 -0.91 -4.62 -1.92
CA HIS A 54 -0.48 -5.07 -0.59
C HIS A 54 -1.62 -5.21 0.42
N LYS A 55 -2.89 -4.99 0.04
CA LYS A 55 -4.00 -5.57 0.83
C LYS A 55 -3.78 -7.06 0.86
N LYS A 56 -3.52 -7.61 2.05
CA LYS A 56 -3.55 -9.05 2.32
C LYS A 56 -4.67 -9.66 1.49
N LYS A 57 -4.31 -10.67 0.66
CA LYS A 57 -5.24 -11.55 -0.09
C LYS A 57 -6.54 -11.58 0.68
N ALA A 58 -7.64 -11.15 0.06
CA ALA A 58 -8.94 -11.13 0.68
C ALA A 58 -9.11 -12.44 1.46
N ARG A 59 -8.94 -12.36 2.79
CA ARG A 59 -9.36 -13.46 3.64
C ARG A 59 -10.85 -13.50 3.36
N GLY A 60 -11.31 -14.57 2.70
CA GLY A 60 -12.73 -14.82 2.58
C GLY A 60 -13.33 -14.59 3.96
N GLY A 61 -14.21 -13.59 4.07
CA GLY A 61 -14.89 -13.26 5.32
C GLY A 61 -14.20 -12.22 6.21
N ARG A 62 -14.31 -10.95 5.84
CA ARG A 62 -14.79 -9.92 6.78
C ARG A 62 -15.81 -9.05 6.05
N GLY A 63 -17.09 -9.33 6.23
CA GLY A 63 -18.20 -8.49 5.76
C GLY A 63 -19.16 -9.12 4.75
N LYS A 64 -18.88 -10.30 4.20
CA LYS A 64 -19.91 -11.13 3.55
C LYS A 64 -20.16 -12.34 4.43
N ALA A 65 -21.33 -12.39 5.07
CA ALA A 65 -21.73 -13.48 5.95
C ALA A 65 -21.69 -14.85 5.23
N ASN A 66 -21.80 -14.86 3.90
CA ASN A 66 -22.00 -16.08 3.11
C ASN A 66 -20.99 -16.22 1.95
N PHE A 67 -19.69 -15.94 2.15
CA PHE A 67 -18.70 -16.41 1.18
C PHE A 67 -18.42 -17.90 1.41
N VAL A 68 -19.32 -18.74 0.88
CA VAL A 68 -19.13 -20.19 0.83
C VAL A 68 -18.28 -20.48 -0.41
N CYS A 69 -16.97 -20.50 -0.22
CA CYS A 69 -16.08 -21.27 -1.09
C CYS A 69 -16.07 -22.68 -0.48
N PRO A 70 -16.84 -23.65 -1.00
CA PRO A 70 -16.65 -25.02 -0.59
C PRO A 70 -15.23 -25.38 -1.03
N ARG A 71 -14.32 -25.52 -0.06
CA ARG A 71 -13.07 -26.20 -0.35
C ARG A 71 -13.47 -27.60 -0.76
N GLU A 72 -13.19 -27.97 -2.01
CA GLU A 72 -13.29 -29.36 -2.41
C GLU A 72 -12.49 -30.17 -1.39
N VAL A 73 -13.15 -31.18 -0.79
CA VAL A 73 -12.49 -32.02 0.19
C VAL A 73 -11.53 -32.89 -0.60
N VAL A 74 -10.29 -32.42 -0.74
CA VAL A 74 -9.19 -33.04 -1.51
C VAL A 74 -8.98 -34.51 -1.15
N ARG A 75 -9.45 -34.94 0.03
CA ARG A 75 -9.27 -36.31 0.51
C ARG A 75 -10.48 -37.17 0.23
N SER A 76 -10.45 -37.81 -0.94
CA SER A 76 -11.39 -38.85 -1.37
C SER A 76 -11.18 -40.18 -0.65
N THR A 77 -9.99 -40.40 -0.06
CA THR A 77 -9.58 -41.64 0.58
C THR A 77 -9.25 -41.46 2.07
N PHE A 78 -9.69 -42.41 2.89
CA PHE A 78 -9.26 -42.55 4.28
C PHE A 78 -8.30 -43.72 4.42
N ASN A 79 -7.23 -43.51 5.19
CA ASN A 79 -6.27 -44.56 5.53
C ASN A 79 -6.59 -45.18 6.89
N THR A 80 -5.98 -46.34 7.18
CA THR A 80 -6.05 -46.99 8.50
C THR A 80 -5.66 -46.04 9.64
N SER A 81 -4.59 -45.27 9.48
CA SER A 81 -4.11 -44.31 10.49
C SER A 81 -5.13 -43.21 10.83
N ASP A 82 -5.95 -42.80 9.85
CA ASP A 82 -6.98 -41.79 10.05
C ASP A 82 -8.15 -42.29 10.90
N ILE A 83 -8.39 -43.59 10.90
CA ILE A 83 -9.42 -44.24 11.71
C ILE A 83 -8.85 -44.55 13.09
N MET A 84 -7.65 -45.13 13.15
CA MET A 84 -7.08 -45.63 14.41
C MET A 84 -6.60 -44.54 15.37
N HIS A 85 -6.27 -43.34 14.86
CA HIS A 85 -5.81 -42.22 15.69
C HIS A 85 -6.87 -41.12 15.87
N ALA A 86 -8.05 -41.29 15.30
CA ALA A 86 -9.12 -40.32 15.46
C ALA A 86 -9.98 -40.62 16.70
N PRO A 87 -10.55 -39.59 17.35
CA PRO A 87 -11.56 -39.77 18.40
C PRO A 87 -12.81 -40.46 17.85
N VAL A 88 -13.54 -41.16 18.73
CA VAL A 88 -14.65 -42.06 18.39
C VAL A 88 -15.74 -41.38 17.55
N GLU A 89 -16.06 -40.12 17.82
CA GLU A 89 -17.10 -39.40 17.07
C GLU A 89 -16.67 -39.11 15.63
N LYS A 90 -15.36 -38.97 15.40
CA LYS A 90 -14.82 -38.80 14.05
C LYS A 90 -14.74 -40.12 13.32
N THR A 91 -14.36 -41.21 14.00
CA THR A 91 -14.31 -42.54 13.37
C THR A 91 -15.69 -42.97 12.90
N LEU A 92 -16.73 -42.78 13.70
CA LEU A 92 -18.12 -43.06 13.28
C LEU A 92 -18.50 -42.30 12.01
N LYS A 93 -18.24 -40.99 11.95
CA LYS A 93 -18.51 -40.16 10.76
C LYS A 93 -17.68 -40.56 9.54
N ILE A 94 -16.46 -41.06 9.76
CA ILE A 94 -15.58 -41.55 8.69
C ILE A 94 -16.14 -42.86 8.13
N LEU A 95 -16.51 -43.79 9.01
CA LEU A 95 -17.09 -45.09 8.66
C LEU A 95 -18.43 -44.94 7.95
N GLU A 96 -19.31 -44.05 8.42
CA GLU A 96 -20.58 -43.73 7.76
C GLU A 96 -20.38 -43.29 6.31
N LYS A 97 -19.36 -42.45 6.04
CA LYS A 97 -19.02 -41.99 4.69
C LYS A 97 -18.40 -43.05 3.80
N ILE A 98 -17.72 -44.03 4.40
CA ILE A 98 -17.19 -45.18 3.68
C ILE A 98 -18.35 -46.12 3.31
N ILE A 99 -19.26 -46.37 4.24
CA ILE A 99 -20.45 -47.21 4.03
C ILE A 99 -21.40 -46.59 3.00
N SER A 100 -21.59 -45.26 3.02
CA SER A 100 -22.42 -44.57 2.03
C SER A 100 -21.80 -44.48 0.64
N GLY A 101 -20.55 -44.91 0.47
CA GLY A 101 -19.82 -44.85 -0.79
C GLY A 101 -19.35 -43.44 -1.19
N GLU A 102 -19.50 -42.44 -0.31
CA GLU A 102 -19.00 -41.08 -0.54
C GLU A 102 -17.47 -41.02 -0.54
N ARG A 103 -16.81 -41.95 0.16
CA ARG A 103 -15.36 -41.97 0.33
C ARG A 103 -14.80 -43.38 0.26
N LEU A 104 -13.59 -43.48 -0.28
CA LEU A 104 -12.87 -44.74 -0.43
C LEU A 104 -12.02 -45.02 0.80
N PHE A 105 -11.78 -46.30 1.08
CA PHE A 105 -10.88 -46.75 2.13
C PHE A 105 -9.64 -47.38 1.51
N THR A 106 -8.47 -46.96 1.97
CA THR A 106 -7.16 -47.51 1.59
C THR A 106 -6.42 -47.96 2.84
N MET A 107 -5.60 -49.00 2.72
CA MET A 107 -4.86 -49.56 3.86
C MET A 107 -3.70 -48.67 4.27
#